data_AF-A0A0F3KQH7-F1
#
_entry.id   AF-A0A0F3KQH7-F1
#
_cell.length_a   1.000
_cell.length_b   1.000
_cell.length_c   1.000
_cell.angle_alpha   90.00
_cell.angle_beta   90.00
_cell.angle_gamma   90.00
#
_symmetry.space_group_name_H-M   'P 1'
#
loop_
_entity.id
_entity.type
_entity.pdbx_description
1 polymer ?
#
loop_
_entity_poly.entity_id
_entity_poly.type
_entity_poly.pdbx_seq_one_letter_code
_entity_poly.pdbx_strand_id
1 'polypeptide(L)' 'MGDADDRLMELEVRLAFIDDTVNGLSSADAEIARRLDMLERAVREMRSDLATMRAGLGGGDAAAEPPPPHY' A
#
# COMPACT_ATOMS: atom_id res chain seq x y z
N MET A 1 -41.24 -29.05 -22.64
CA MET A 1 -40.81 -28.68 -21.28
C MET A 1 -39.36 -29.16 -21.12
N GLY A 2 -38.40 -28.52 -21.80
CA GLY A 2 -37.01 -29.02 -21.87
C GLY A 2 -36.00 -27.90 -22.07
N ASP A 3 -36.08 -27.20 -23.21
CA ASP A 3 -35.10 -26.16 -23.56
C ASP A 3 -35.03 -24.97 -22.58
N ALA A 4 -36.17 -24.52 -22.05
CA ALA A 4 -36.18 -23.40 -21.10
C ALA A 4 -35.60 -23.76 -19.72
N ASP A 5 -35.88 -24.97 -19.24
CA ASP A 5 -35.38 -25.46 -17.95
C ASP A 5 -33.88 -25.76 -18.04
N ASP A 6 -33.42 -26.34 -19.15
CA ASP A 6 -32.00 -26.60 -19.41
C ASP A 6 -31.19 -25.29 -19.46
N ARG A 7 -31.73 -24.26 -20.13
CA ARG A 7 -31.10 -22.93 -20.19
C ARG A 7 -31.09 -22.23 -18.84
N LEU A 8 -32.15 -22.39 -18.04
CA LEU A 8 -32.18 -21.86 -16.67
C LEU A 8 -31.10 -22.52 -15.81
N MET A 9 -30.99 -23.85 -15.86
CA MET A 9 -29.96 -24.60 -15.13
C MET A 9 -28.55 -24.16 -15.53
N GLU A 10 -28.29 -23.97 -16.82
CA GLU A 10 -27.00 -23.45 -17.30
C GLU A 10 -26.70 -22.04 -16.75
N LEU A 11 -27.71 -21.15 -16.75
CA LEU A 11 -27.56 -19.80 -16.21
C LEU A 11 -27.30 -19.80 -14.71
N GLU A 12 -27.94 -20.69 -13.95
CA GLU A 12 -27.70 -20.84 -12.51
C GLU A 12 -26.26 -21.28 -12.23
N VAL A 13 -25.73 -22.24 -12.98
CA VAL A 13 -24.33 -22.68 -12.86
C VAL A 13 -23.36 -21.54 -13.20
N ARG A 14 -23.63 -20.80 -14.28
CA ARG A 14 -22.80 -19.64 -14.67
C ARG A 14 -22.86 -18.54 -13.61
N LEU A 15 -24.03 -18.28 -13.04
CA LEU A 15 -24.21 -17.27 -11.99
C LEU A 15 -23.43 -17.67 -10.73
N ALA A 16 -23.53 -18.92 -10.28
CA ALA A 16 -22.78 -19.41 -9.13
C ALA A 16 -21.26 -19.26 -9.32
N PHE A 17 -20.76 -19.52 -10.53
CA PHE A 17 -19.34 -19.31 -10.85
C PHE A 17 -18.94 -17.82 -10.84
N ILE A 18 -19.80 -16.94 -11.35
CA ILE A 18 -19.58 -15.50 -11.31
C ILE A 18 -19.56 -15.00 -9.86
N ASP A 19 -20.49 -15.45 -9.03
CA ASP A 19 -20.56 -15.09 -7.61
C ASP A 19 -19.29 -15.51 -6.87
N ASP A 20 -18.81 -16.74 -7.09
CA ASP A 20 -17.54 -17.22 -6.52
C ASP A 20 -16.36 -16.37 -7.01
N THR A 21 -16.31 -16.06 -8.30
CA THR A 21 -15.25 -15.20 -8.88
C THR A 21 -15.25 -13.80 -8.28
N VAL A 22 -16.42 -13.19 -8.10
CA VAL A 22 -16.56 -11.85 -7.50
C VAL A 22 -16.14 -11.85 -6.04
N ASN A 23 -16.50 -12.90 -5.29
CA ASN A 23 -16.05 -13.07 -3.90
C ASN A 23 -14.53 -13.25 -3.80
N GLY A 24 -13.95 -14.03 -4.72
CA GLY A 24 -12.51 -14.21 -4.85
C GLY A 24 -11.80 -12.88 -5.14
N LEU A 25 -12.31 -12.11 -6.10
CA LEU A 25 -11.74 -10.80 -6.47
C LEU A 25 -11.83 -9.80 -5.31
N SER A 26 -12.98 -9.75 -4.62
CA SER A 26 -13.17 -8.87 -3.45
C SER A 26 -12.20 -9.22 -2.31
N SER A 27 -11.95 -10.52 -2.10
CA SER A 27 -11.00 -10.98 -1.09
C SER A 27 -9.56 -10.60 -1.44
N ALA A 28 -9.19 -10.74 -2.72
CA ALA A 28 -7.88 -10.33 -3.23
C ALA A 28 -7.66 -8.81 -3.13
N ASP A 29 -8.68 -8.01 -3.48
CA ASP A 29 -8.62 -6.55 -3.37
C ASP A 29 -8.41 -6.10 -1.92
N ALA A 30 -9.14 -6.70 -0.97
CA ALA A 30 -8.96 -6.43 0.45
C ALA A 30 -7.54 -6.80 0.94
N GLU A 31 -6.93 -7.86 0.41
CA GLU A 31 -5.55 -8.21 0.72
C GLU A 31 -4.55 -7.20 0.14
N ILE A 32 -4.74 -6.77 -1.10
CA ILE A 32 -3.91 -5.76 -1.74
C ILE A 32 -3.98 -4.44 -0.96
N ALA A 33 -5.17 -4.00 -0.58
CA ALA A 33 -5.37 -2.79 0.21
C ALA A 33 -4.61 -2.85 1.56
N ARG A 34 -4.65 -3.99 2.26
CA ARG A 34 -3.88 -4.20 3.49
C ARG A 34 -2.37 -4.13 3.24
N ARG A 35 -1.88 -4.79 2.19
CA ARG A 35 -0.45 -4.76 1.83
C ARG A 35 0.01 -3.35 1.46
N LEU A 36 -0.81 -2.59 0.74
CA LEU A 36 -0.51 -1.22 0.38
C LEU A 36 -0.40 -0.31 1.62
N ASP A 37 -1.35 -0.39 2.55
CA ASP A 37 -1.29 0.37 3.80
C ASP A 37 -0.03 0.05 4.62
N MET A 38 0.37 -1.23 4.69
CA MET A 38 1.63 -1.62 5.34
C MET A 38 2.85 -0.99 4.65
N LEU A 39 2.90 -1.00 3.31
CA LEU A 39 4.00 -0.41 2.55
C LEU A 39 4.04 1.11 2.71
N GLU A 40 2.90 1.78 2.68
CA GLU A 40 2.81 3.23 2.90
C GLU A 40 3.33 3.62 4.28
N ARG A 41 2.98 2.85 5.33
CA ARG A 41 3.49 3.05 6.68
C ARG A 41 5.00 2.86 6.75
N ALA A 42 5.54 1.78 6.18
CA ALA A 42 6.98 1.53 6.14
C ALA A 42 7.74 2.66 5.41
N VAL A 43 7.20 3.18 4.31
CA VAL A 43 7.80 4.31 3.59
C VAL A 43 7.79 5.59 4.43
N ARG A 44 6.71 5.86 5.17
CA ARG A 44 6.64 7.02 6.07
C ARG A 44 7.66 6.91 7.21
N GLU A 45 7.79 5.73 7.80
CA GLU A 45 8.77 5.44 8.86
C GLU A 45 10.21 5.65 8.36
N MET A 46 10.58 5.03 7.23
CA MET A 46 11.90 5.23 6.63
C MET A 46 12.21 6.71 6.34
N ARG A 47 11.21 7.48 5.87
CA ARG A 47 11.38 8.93 5.66
C ARG A 47 11.61 9.68 6.97
N SER A 48 10.92 9.30 8.03
CA SER A 48 11.10 9.86 9.37
C SER A 48 12.51 9.57 9.90
N ASP A 49 12.96 8.32 9.78
CA ASP A 49 14.30 7.91 10.21
C ASP A 49 15.39 8.67 9.47
N LEU A 50 15.27 8.80 8.15
CA LEU A 50 16.20 9.59 7.34
C LEU A 50 16.23 11.08 7.73
N ALA A 51 15.08 11.65 8.08
CA ALA A 51 15.01 13.04 8.55
C ALA A 51 15.72 13.19 9.91
N THR A 52 15.49 12.25 10.83
CA THR A 52 16.17 12.19 12.13
C THR A 52 17.68 12.04 11.98
N MET A 53 18.14 11.14 11.10
CA MET A 53 19.56 10.95 10.81
C MET A 53 20.19 12.23 10.25
N ARG A 54 19.52 12.91 9.31
CA ARG A 54 20.01 14.18 8.75
C ARG A 54 20.10 15.28 9.82
N ALA A 55 19.11 15.37 10.71
CA ALA A 55 19.15 16.32 11.82
C ALA A 55 20.31 16.00 12.78
N GLY A 56 20.54 14.73 13.09
CA GLY A 56 21.66 14.29 13.93
C GLY A 56 23.05 14.52 13.30
N LEU A 57 23.14 14.49 11.96
CA LEU A 57 24.38 14.75 11.21
C LEU A 57 24.63 16.25 10.94
N GLY A 58 23.61 17.11 11.04
CA GLY A 58 23.64 18.53 10.66
C GLY A 58 23.63 19.53 11.81
N GLY A 59 23.77 19.08 13.06
CA GLY A 59 23.73 19.94 14.26
C GLY A 59 25.04 20.69 14.60
N GLY A 60 26.06 20.63 13.73
CA GLY A 60 27.27 21.42 13.84
C GLY A 60 27.32 22.43 12.70
N ASP A 61 26.71 23.59 12.92
CA ASP A 61 26.71 24.69 11.96
C ASP A 61 28.15 25.23 11.83
N ALA A 62 28.92 24.72 10.87
CA ALA A 62 30.28 25.19 10.55
C ALA A 62 30.29 26.68 10.10
N ALA A 63 29.11 27.26 9.86
CA ALA A 63 28.91 28.68 9.61
C ALA A 63 28.84 29.54 10.89
N ALA A 64 28.78 28.92 12.08
CA ALA A 64 28.73 29.60 13.38
C ALA A 64 30.10 29.68 14.09
N GLU A 65 31.20 29.39 13.39
CA GLU A 65 32.55 29.64 13.93
C GLU A 65 32.87 31.14 13.75
N PRO A 66 33.06 31.91 14.84
CA PRO A 66 33.41 33.32 14.73
C PRO A 66 34.75 33.47 13.97
N PRO A 67 34.88 34.46 13.08
CA PRO A 67 36.06 34.60 12.25
C PRO A 67 37.33 34.70 13.11
N PRO A 68 38.45 34.05 12.71
CA PRO A 68 39.63 33.96 13.54
C PRO A 68 40.19 35.35 13.89
N PRO A 69 40.64 35.55 15.15
CA PRO A 69 41.24 36.82 15.56
C PRO A 69 42.51 37.10 14.74
N HIS A 70 42.53 38.24 14.06
CA HIS A 70 43.74 38.74 13.40
C HIS A 70 44.72 39.24 14.47
N TYR A 71 45.79 38.48 14.68
CA TYR A 71 46.96 38.85 15.50
C TYR A 71 48.03 39.55 14.66
#